data_AF-M2LXZ1-F1
#
_entry.id   AF-M2LXZ1-F1
#
_cell.length_a   1.000
_cell.length_b   1.000
_cell.length_c   1.000
_cell.angle_alpha   90.00
_cell.angle_beta   90.00
_cell.angle_gamma   90.00
#
_symmetry.space_group_name_H-M   'P 1'
#
loop_
_entity.id
_entity.type
_entity.pdbx_description
1 polymer ?
#
loop_
_entity_poly.entity_id
_entity_poly.type
_entity_poly.pdbx_seq_one_letter_code
_entity_poly.pdbx_strand_id
1 'polypeptide(L)'
;MRFTLAVAAAPLLSAVAAFTPASTSGTDKLEAKGLINLAFYEAKNLPPSSCNINTGYIRQEWSTFSSQQKTNYINAVLCLQSKPSKSGSLAPGAKSRYDDFVATHINQTLSIHGTGNFLSWHRYFLWTYEQALRNECGYTGYQPYLNWPKYALDILNAPVFDGSSTSISGNGAYKDEPGVGVPSNSQPFITIPHGSGGGCVTSGPFKNMSVNLGPVAPAFSDATPNPAPNGLGYNPRCLRRDISSYAATTNLQDVNVTDLITQNDNILDFQNNMQGQFANGILGVHTAGHFVVGGDPGGDLFTSPGKQTSQHHY
;
A
#
# COMPACT_ATOMS: atom_id res chain seq x y z
N MET A 1 -58.86 9.33 28.76
CA MET A 1 -57.41 9.50 28.91
C MET A 1 -56.71 8.27 28.33
N ARG A 2 -56.08 8.40 27.15
CA ARG A 2 -55.08 7.46 26.65
C ARG A 2 -54.02 8.29 25.94
N PHE A 3 -52.90 8.54 26.63
CA PHE A 3 -51.73 9.17 26.05
C PHE A 3 -50.87 8.07 25.43
N THR A 4 -50.79 8.04 24.11
CA THR A 4 -49.82 7.24 23.37
C THR A 4 -48.49 8.00 23.38
N LEU A 5 -47.51 7.49 24.13
CA LEU A 5 -46.13 7.96 24.08
C LEU A 5 -45.52 7.55 22.74
N ALA A 6 -45.33 8.53 21.85
CA ALA A 6 -44.47 8.37 20.69
C ALA A 6 -43.01 8.40 21.16
N VAL A 7 -42.35 7.25 21.17
CA VAL A 7 -40.90 7.17 21.36
C VAL A 7 -40.25 7.56 20.02
N ALA A 8 -39.77 8.79 19.94
CA ALA A 8 -38.92 9.22 18.84
C ALA A 8 -37.56 8.53 18.99
N ALA A 9 -37.27 7.56 18.13
CA ALA A 9 -35.93 7.02 17.98
C ALA A 9 -35.04 8.09 17.33
N ALA A 10 -34.17 8.72 18.12
CA ALA A 10 -33.12 9.57 17.59
C ALA A 10 -32.11 8.71 16.83
N PRO A 11 -31.70 9.07 15.61
CA PRO A 11 -30.64 8.36 14.92
C PRO A 11 -29.34 8.57 15.70
N LEU A 12 -28.73 7.47 16.15
CA LEU A 12 -27.34 7.48 16.61
C LEU A 12 -26.46 7.85 15.41
N LEU A 13 -26.14 9.14 15.28
CA LEU A 13 -25.03 9.60 14.46
C LEU A 13 -23.77 9.00 15.09
N SER A 14 -23.28 7.90 14.52
CA SER A 14 -21.99 7.35 14.86
C SER A 14 -20.94 8.40 14.49
N ALA A 15 -20.39 9.07 15.50
CA ALA A 15 -19.30 10.01 15.30
C ALA A 15 -18.10 9.20 14.81
N VAL A 16 -17.73 9.36 13.54
CA VAL A 16 -16.47 8.82 13.02
C VAL A 16 -15.35 9.46 13.85
N ALA A 17 -14.56 8.63 14.54
CA ALA A 17 -13.45 9.12 15.34
C ALA A 17 -12.47 9.88 14.42
N ALA A 18 -12.08 11.09 14.83
CA ALA A 18 -11.16 11.89 14.04
C ALA A 18 -9.75 11.30 14.11
N PHE A 19 -9.10 11.18 12.96
CA PHE A 19 -7.72 10.73 12.85
C PHE A 19 -6.75 11.57 13.68
N THR A 20 -5.90 10.92 14.47
CA THR A 20 -4.82 11.57 15.23
C THR A 20 -3.45 11.18 14.67
N PRO A 21 -2.72 12.10 14.00
CA PRO A 21 -1.41 11.79 13.45
C PRO A 21 -0.36 11.59 14.56
N ALA A 22 0.45 10.55 14.41
CA ALA A 22 1.62 10.35 15.25
C ALA A 22 2.79 11.26 14.82
N SER A 23 3.76 11.44 15.73
CA SER A 23 4.96 12.23 15.46
C SER A 23 5.75 11.65 14.29
N THR A 24 6.23 12.55 13.43
CA THR A 24 7.13 12.31 12.29
C THR A 24 8.45 13.08 12.44
N SER A 25 8.71 13.64 13.63
CA SER A 25 9.80 14.61 13.81
C SER A 25 11.20 14.08 13.48
N GLY A 26 11.43 12.78 13.62
CA GLY A 26 12.67 12.12 13.26
C GLY A 26 12.85 12.05 11.75
N THR A 27 11.85 11.51 11.05
CA THR A 27 11.84 11.47 9.58
C THR A 27 11.86 12.87 8.95
N ASP A 28 11.13 13.85 9.48
CA ASP A 28 11.14 15.25 9.01
C ASP A 28 12.54 15.88 9.13
N LYS A 29 13.26 15.62 10.24
CA LYS A 29 14.65 16.09 10.41
C LYS A 29 15.60 15.44 9.41
N LEU A 30 15.43 14.15 9.12
CA LEU A 30 16.23 13.44 8.13
C LEU A 30 15.95 13.95 6.71
N GLU A 31 14.70 14.22 6.38
CA GLU A 31 14.30 14.84 5.10
C GLU A 31 14.95 16.22 4.94
N ALA A 32 14.81 17.11 5.93
CA ALA A 32 15.41 18.44 5.89
C ALA A 32 16.93 18.38 5.73
N LYS A 33 17.60 17.51 6.48
CA LYS A 33 19.05 17.26 6.35
C LYS A 33 19.40 16.74 4.95
N GLY A 34 18.60 15.81 4.41
CA GLY A 34 18.77 15.23 3.09
C GLY A 34 18.68 16.28 1.98
N LEU A 35 17.68 17.15 2.02
CA LEU A 35 17.50 18.23 1.04
C LEU A 35 18.65 19.25 1.08
N ILE A 36 19.11 19.62 2.28
CA ILE A 36 20.27 20.51 2.43
C ILE A 36 21.53 19.85 1.83
N ASN A 37 21.77 18.58 2.16
CA ASN A 37 22.91 17.83 1.63
C ASN A 37 22.86 17.71 0.11
N LEU A 38 21.67 17.46 -0.45
CA LEU A 38 21.47 17.39 -1.89
C LEU A 38 21.79 18.73 -2.55
N ALA A 39 21.28 19.85 -2.01
CA ALA A 39 21.54 21.19 -2.53
C ALA A 39 23.05 21.49 -2.61
N PHE A 40 23.79 21.20 -1.54
CA PHE A 40 25.24 21.37 -1.51
C PHE A 40 25.96 20.43 -2.47
N TYR A 41 25.52 19.17 -2.56
CA TYR A 41 26.12 18.18 -3.45
C TYR A 41 25.95 18.58 -4.92
N GLU A 42 24.75 18.96 -5.33
CA GLU A 42 24.47 19.40 -6.70
C GLU A 42 25.29 20.63 -7.06
N ALA A 43 25.30 21.65 -6.20
CA ALA A 43 26.03 22.90 -6.44
C ALA A 43 27.55 22.71 -6.55
N LYS A 44 28.12 21.72 -5.85
CA LYS A 44 29.57 21.48 -5.82
C LYS A 44 30.06 20.46 -6.85
N ASN A 45 29.25 19.46 -7.19
CA ASN A 45 29.73 18.26 -7.90
C ASN A 45 29.05 18.01 -9.24
N LEU A 46 27.88 18.60 -9.53
CA LEU A 46 27.14 18.32 -10.75
C LEU A 46 27.18 19.51 -11.71
N PRO A 47 27.32 19.27 -13.04
CA PRO A 47 27.13 20.33 -14.02
C PRO A 47 25.66 20.77 -14.05
N PRO A 48 25.36 21.98 -14.57
CA PRO A 48 23.98 22.43 -14.78
C PRO A 48 23.16 21.37 -15.52
N SER A 49 22.01 21.01 -14.94
CA SER A 49 21.13 19.96 -15.43
C SER A 49 19.68 20.45 -15.39
N SER A 50 18.85 20.00 -16.33
CA SER A 50 17.41 20.24 -16.32
C SER A 50 16.70 19.49 -15.20
N CYS A 51 17.32 18.46 -14.62
CA CYS A 51 16.89 17.78 -13.41
C CYS A 51 17.83 18.17 -12.26
N ASN A 52 17.33 18.99 -11.32
CA ASN A 52 18.03 19.48 -10.15
C ASN A 52 17.03 19.74 -9.00
N ILE A 53 17.52 20.13 -7.84
CA ILE A 53 16.70 20.37 -6.62
C ILE A 53 15.54 21.36 -6.81
N ASN A 54 15.63 22.28 -7.78
CA ASN A 54 14.58 23.27 -8.06
C ASN A 54 13.59 22.83 -9.15
N THR A 55 13.93 21.82 -9.95
CA THR A 55 13.11 21.36 -11.09
C THR A 55 12.57 19.95 -10.91
N GLY A 56 13.09 19.21 -9.94
CA GLY A 56 12.63 17.87 -9.59
C GLY A 56 11.15 17.84 -9.24
N TYR A 57 10.45 16.81 -9.73
CA TYR A 57 9.05 16.62 -9.38
C TYR A 57 8.90 16.22 -7.91
N ILE A 58 7.91 16.80 -7.25
CA ILE A 58 7.63 16.54 -5.83
C ILE A 58 6.50 15.52 -5.73
N ARG A 59 6.81 14.37 -5.12
CA ARG A 59 5.80 13.44 -4.61
C ARG A 59 5.40 13.89 -3.22
N GLN A 60 4.10 13.92 -2.93
CA GLN A 60 3.61 14.44 -1.64
C GLN A 60 2.83 13.37 -0.87
N GLU A 61 2.83 13.54 0.45
CA GLU A 61 2.15 12.63 1.37
C GLU A 61 0.62 12.74 1.20
N TRP A 62 -0.09 11.62 1.19
CA TRP A 62 -1.54 11.55 0.89
C TRP A 62 -2.40 12.52 1.70
N SER A 63 -2.15 12.68 3.00
CA SER A 63 -2.96 13.57 3.84
C SER A 63 -2.74 15.06 3.56
N THR A 64 -1.66 15.43 2.85
CA THR A 64 -1.43 16.81 2.37
C THR A 64 -2.21 17.16 1.11
N PHE A 65 -2.75 16.18 0.38
CA PHE A 65 -3.57 16.42 -0.80
C PHE A 65 -4.92 17.05 -0.39
N SER A 66 -5.36 18.06 -1.15
CA SER A 66 -6.75 18.50 -1.12
C SER A 66 -7.70 17.38 -1.58
N SER A 67 -8.99 17.49 -1.23
CA SER A 67 -10.01 16.54 -1.69
C SER A 67 -10.02 16.38 -3.21
N GLN A 68 -9.86 17.48 -3.96
CA GLN A 68 -9.81 17.44 -5.42
C GLN A 68 -8.59 16.66 -5.94
N GLN A 69 -7.40 16.87 -5.34
CA GLN A 69 -6.21 16.12 -5.73
C GLN A 69 -6.36 14.62 -5.45
N LYS A 70 -6.93 14.24 -4.29
CA LYS A 70 -7.23 12.84 -3.97
C LYS A 70 -8.19 12.24 -4.99
N THR A 71 -9.29 12.93 -5.29
CA THR A 71 -10.27 12.50 -6.30
C THR A 71 -9.64 12.37 -7.69
N ASN A 72 -8.76 13.29 -8.11
CA ASN A 72 -8.07 13.21 -9.40
C ASN A 72 -7.18 11.96 -9.49
N TYR A 73 -6.44 11.64 -8.43
CA TYR A 73 -5.63 10.42 -8.39
C TYR A 73 -6.52 9.17 -8.42
N ILE A 74 -7.56 9.10 -7.58
CA ILE A 74 -8.50 7.98 -7.53
C ILE A 74 -9.14 7.73 -8.91
N ASN A 75 -9.60 8.79 -9.58
CA ASN A 75 -10.19 8.69 -10.91
C ASN A 75 -9.20 8.15 -11.95
N ALA A 76 -7.92 8.53 -11.86
CA ALA A 76 -6.89 8.01 -12.75
C ALA A 76 -6.63 6.50 -12.53
N VAL A 77 -6.64 6.04 -11.27
CA VAL A 77 -6.53 4.61 -10.96
C VAL A 77 -7.74 3.84 -11.48
N LEU A 78 -8.96 4.33 -11.24
CA LEU A 78 -10.20 3.74 -11.78
C LEU A 78 -10.19 3.68 -13.31
N CYS A 79 -9.63 4.70 -13.96
CA CYS A 79 -9.42 4.70 -15.41
C CYS A 79 -8.43 3.61 -15.86
N LEU A 80 -7.31 3.37 -15.15
CA LEU A 80 -6.42 2.24 -15.48
C LEU A 80 -7.12 0.88 -15.30
N GLN A 81 -8.02 0.78 -14.33
CA GLN A 81 -8.84 -0.42 -14.12
C GLN A 81 -9.89 -0.64 -15.22
N SER A 82 -10.27 0.40 -15.97
CA SER A 82 -11.25 0.28 -17.06
C SER A 82 -10.61 0.07 -18.45
N LYS A 83 -9.34 0.44 -18.63
CA LYS A 83 -8.63 0.23 -19.91
C LYS A 83 -8.27 -1.24 -20.11
N PRO A 84 -8.33 -1.79 -21.33
CA PRO A 84 -8.03 -3.19 -21.60
C PRO A 84 -6.56 -3.52 -21.34
N SER A 85 -6.30 -4.71 -20.78
CA SER A 85 -4.95 -5.27 -20.58
C SER A 85 -4.14 -5.37 -21.89
N LYS A 86 -2.82 -5.22 -21.78
CA LYS A 86 -1.83 -5.43 -22.86
C LYS A 86 -1.04 -6.73 -22.72
N SER A 87 -1.20 -7.48 -21.62
CA SER A 87 -0.40 -8.68 -21.33
C SER A 87 -0.67 -9.87 -22.25
N GLY A 88 -1.84 -9.90 -22.90
CA GLY A 88 -2.19 -10.97 -23.84
C GLY A 88 -2.09 -12.37 -23.22
N SER A 89 -1.46 -13.32 -23.92
CA SER A 89 -1.31 -14.70 -23.46
C SER A 89 -0.33 -14.87 -22.29
N LEU A 90 0.50 -13.86 -21.98
CA LEU A 90 1.40 -13.92 -20.82
C LEU A 90 0.61 -13.93 -19.50
N ALA A 91 -0.52 -13.22 -19.45
CA ALA A 91 -1.42 -13.19 -18.31
C ALA A 91 -2.89 -13.25 -18.77
N PRO A 92 -3.41 -14.44 -19.11
CA PRO A 92 -4.77 -14.58 -19.65
C PRO A 92 -5.88 -14.12 -18.68
N GLY A 93 -5.57 -14.07 -17.39
CA GLY A 93 -6.44 -13.51 -16.35
C GLY A 93 -6.50 -11.99 -16.31
N ALA A 94 -5.54 -11.28 -16.89
CA ALA A 94 -5.51 -9.83 -16.86
C ALA A 94 -6.64 -9.27 -17.74
N LYS A 95 -7.48 -8.38 -17.17
CA LYS A 95 -8.58 -7.73 -17.88
C LYS A 95 -8.35 -6.24 -18.07
N SER A 96 -7.55 -5.64 -17.20
CA SER A 96 -7.29 -4.21 -17.19
C SER A 96 -5.81 -3.85 -17.39
N ARG A 97 -5.53 -2.59 -17.73
CA ARG A 97 -4.16 -2.05 -17.68
C ARG A 97 -3.59 -2.07 -16.28
N TYR A 98 -4.43 -1.94 -15.26
CA TYR A 98 -4.02 -2.15 -13.87
C TYR A 98 -3.54 -3.58 -13.62
N ASP A 99 -4.23 -4.58 -14.17
CA ASP A 99 -3.83 -6.00 -14.06
C ASP A 99 -2.48 -6.29 -14.73
N ASP A 100 -2.06 -5.52 -15.74
CA ASP A 100 -0.72 -5.69 -16.34
C ASP A 100 0.40 -5.43 -15.31
N PHE A 101 0.21 -4.45 -14.42
CA PHE A 101 1.15 -4.15 -13.33
C PHE A 101 1.14 -5.25 -12.27
N VAL A 102 -0.02 -5.84 -12.00
CA VAL A 102 -0.13 -6.99 -11.09
C VAL A 102 0.55 -8.22 -11.71
N ALA A 103 0.29 -8.50 -12.99
CA ALA A 103 0.86 -9.62 -13.72
C ALA A 103 2.40 -9.55 -13.80
N THR A 104 2.97 -8.39 -14.13
CA THR A 104 4.43 -8.24 -14.22
C THR A 104 5.10 -8.47 -12.87
N HIS A 105 4.46 -8.04 -11.77
CA HIS A 105 4.97 -8.27 -10.43
C HIS A 105 4.89 -9.75 -10.03
N ILE A 106 3.75 -10.41 -10.26
CA ILE A 106 3.60 -11.86 -10.05
C ILE A 106 4.71 -12.61 -10.79
N ASN A 107 4.88 -12.30 -12.08
CA ASN A 107 5.83 -13.00 -12.95
C ASN A 107 7.29 -12.80 -12.53
N GLN A 108 7.63 -11.67 -11.91
CA GLN A 108 9.01 -11.32 -11.54
C GLN A 108 9.31 -11.43 -10.04
N THR A 109 8.34 -11.75 -9.18
CA THR A 109 8.44 -11.66 -7.71
C THR A 109 9.72 -12.28 -7.14
N LEU A 110 10.11 -13.48 -7.60
CA LEU A 110 11.30 -14.20 -7.11
C LEU A 110 12.64 -13.61 -7.58
N SER A 111 12.61 -12.69 -8.54
CA SER A 111 13.80 -12.01 -9.09
C SER A 111 13.89 -10.53 -8.70
N ILE A 112 12.95 -10.05 -7.89
CA ILE A 112 12.83 -8.63 -7.49
C ILE A 112 12.73 -8.43 -5.98
N HIS A 113 12.62 -9.50 -5.17
CA HIS A 113 12.62 -9.46 -3.71
C HIS A 113 13.77 -10.30 -3.16
N GLY A 114 14.44 -9.81 -2.11
CA GLY A 114 15.67 -10.42 -1.59
C GLY A 114 16.84 -10.32 -2.58
N THR A 115 16.77 -9.41 -3.54
CA THR A 115 17.73 -9.26 -4.64
C THR A 115 18.34 -7.86 -4.68
N GLY A 116 19.50 -7.72 -5.34
CA GLY A 116 20.19 -6.42 -5.47
C GLY A 116 19.46 -5.37 -6.31
N ASN A 117 18.47 -5.78 -7.10
CA ASN A 117 17.61 -4.88 -7.88
C ASN A 117 16.28 -4.55 -7.18
N PHE A 118 16.04 -4.99 -5.94
CA PHE A 118 14.77 -4.74 -5.23
C PHE A 118 14.36 -3.27 -5.25
N LEU A 119 15.23 -2.37 -4.77
CA LEU A 119 14.94 -0.93 -4.69
C LEU A 119 14.79 -0.28 -6.07
N SER A 120 15.67 -0.63 -7.02
CA SER A 120 15.67 -0.02 -8.35
C SER A 120 14.51 -0.50 -9.22
N TRP A 121 14.16 -1.78 -9.13
CA TRP A 121 13.02 -2.36 -9.83
C TRP A 121 11.71 -1.73 -9.35
N HIS A 122 11.49 -1.63 -8.03
CA HIS A 122 10.27 -1.01 -7.48
C HIS A 122 10.18 0.48 -7.79
N ARG A 123 11.32 1.21 -7.76
CA ARG A 123 11.37 2.61 -8.23
C ARG A 123 10.93 2.75 -9.68
N TYR A 124 11.42 1.89 -10.56
CA TYR A 124 11.05 1.91 -11.98
C TYR A 124 9.61 1.45 -12.22
N PHE A 125 9.17 0.40 -11.53
CA PHE A 125 7.78 -0.06 -11.53
C PHE A 125 6.82 1.08 -11.18
N LEU A 126 7.10 1.80 -10.09
CA LEU A 126 6.25 2.90 -9.67
C LEU A 126 6.30 4.11 -10.62
N TRP A 127 7.46 4.40 -11.19
CA TRP A 127 7.58 5.42 -12.23
C TRP A 127 6.76 5.06 -13.48
N THR A 128 6.82 3.81 -13.96
CA THR A 128 6.01 3.38 -15.13
C THR A 128 4.51 3.37 -14.83
N TYR A 129 4.10 3.06 -13.60
CA TYR A 129 2.72 3.18 -13.15
C TYR A 129 2.25 4.64 -13.17
N GLU A 130 3.05 5.56 -12.63
CA GLU A 130 2.80 7.00 -12.70
C GLU A 130 2.68 7.47 -14.16
N GLN A 131 3.57 7.03 -15.05
CA GLN A 131 3.48 7.37 -16.48
C GLN A 131 2.18 6.85 -17.11
N ALA A 132 1.70 5.66 -16.74
CA ALA A 132 0.43 5.14 -17.25
C ALA A 132 -0.76 5.99 -16.76
N LEU A 133 -0.78 6.39 -15.49
CA LEU A 133 -1.80 7.31 -14.96
C LEU A 133 -1.82 8.63 -15.74
N ARG A 134 -0.64 9.20 -15.99
CA ARG A 134 -0.51 10.51 -16.65
C ARG A 134 -0.84 10.45 -18.15
N ASN A 135 -0.21 9.52 -18.86
CA ASN A 135 -0.25 9.49 -20.32
C ASN A 135 -1.49 8.76 -20.88
N GLU A 136 -2.13 7.89 -20.09
CA GLU A 136 -3.29 7.14 -20.55
C GLU A 136 -4.59 7.59 -19.89
N CYS A 137 -4.51 8.11 -18.67
CA CYS A 137 -5.68 8.50 -17.86
C CYS A 137 -5.73 10.00 -17.53
N GLY A 138 -4.84 10.81 -18.11
CA GLY A 138 -4.87 12.27 -17.99
C GLY A 138 -4.57 12.80 -16.58
N TYR A 139 -3.95 11.99 -15.72
CA TYR A 139 -3.53 12.46 -14.40
C TYR A 139 -2.43 13.52 -14.56
N THR A 140 -2.61 14.68 -13.94
CA THR A 140 -1.62 15.78 -14.03
C THR A 140 -0.72 15.86 -12.80
N GLY A 141 -1.07 15.18 -11.70
CA GLY A 141 -0.28 15.10 -10.48
C GLY A 141 0.81 14.01 -10.55
N TYR A 142 1.61 13.91 -9.48
CA TYR A 142 2.63 12.87 -9.32
C TYR A 142 2.16 11.79 -8.34
N GLN A 143 2.87 10.68 -8.28
CA GLN A 143 2.54 9.57 -7.39
C GLN A 143 2.55 10.03 -5.92
N PRO A 144 1.43 9.91 -5.17
CA PRO A 144 1.41 10.14 -3.74
C PRO A 144 2.07 8.99 -2.97
N TYR A 145 2.57 9.27 -1.77
CA TYR A 145 3.09 8.26 -0.84
C TYR A 145 2.33 8.26 0.50
N LEU A 146 2.46 7.16 1.24
CA LEU A 146 1.93 7.03 2.61
C LEU A 146 3.09 7.13 3.60
N ASN A 147 3.05 8.16 4.43
CA ASN A 147 3.99 8.29 5.55
C ASN A 147 3.49 7.39 6.69
N TRP A 148 3.97 6.14 6.74
CA TRP A 148 3.52 5.17 7.74
C TRP A 148 3.70 5.64 9.19
N PRO A 149 4.83 6.26 9.58
CA PRO A 149 4.98 6.88 10.89
C PRO A 149 3.82 7.76 11.30
N LYS A 150 3.30 8.58 10.37
CA LYS A 150 2.15 9.47 10.64
C LYS A 150 0.89 8.72 11.04
N TYR A 151 0.69 7.52 10.50
CA TYR A 151 -0.53 6.72 10.69
C TYR A 151 -0.36 5.62 11.75
N ALA A 152 0.86 5.38 12.24
CA ALA A 152 1.22 4.19 12.98
C ALA A 152 0.37 3.94 14.24
N LEU A 153 -0.08 5.01 14.90
CA LEU A 153 -0.84 4.94 16.16
C LEU A 153 -2.36 5.04 15.97
N ASP A 154 -2.83 5.32 14.75
CA ASP A 154 -4.26 5.49 14.44
C ASP A 154 -4.60 5.09 12.99
N ILE A 155 -4.15 3.89 12.60
CA ILE A 155 -4.17 3.44 11.21
C ILE A 155 -5.59 3.23 10.66
N LEU A 156 -6.54 2.79 11.52
CA LEU A 156 -7.92 2.51 11.11
C LEU A 156 -8.71 3.78 10.79
N ASN A 157 -8.38 4.91 11.43
CA ASN A 157 -9.02 6.20 11.15
C ASN A 157 -8.23 7.05 10.14
N ALA A 158 -7.07 6.57 9.66
CA ALA A 158 -6.23 7.34 8.75
C ALA A 158 -6.98 7.76 7.47
N PRO A 159 -6.74 8.96 6.90
CA PRO A 159 -7.49 9.47 5.74
C PRO A 159 -7.38 8.63 4.47
N VAL A 160 -6.41 7.71 4.40
CA VAL A 160 -6.28 6.75 3.30
C VAL A 160 -7.19 5.53 3.49
N PHE A 161 -7.63 5.24 4.71
CA PHE A 161 -8.40 4.07 5.14
C PHE A 161 -9.77 4.39 5.77
N ASP A 162 -10.17 5.66 5.85
CA ASP A 162 -11.43 6.08 6.49
C ASP A 162 -12.71 5.65 5.73
N GLY A 163 -12.59 5.05 4.54
CA GLY A 163 -13.71 4.57 3.74
C GLY A 163 -14.51 5.67 3.02
N SER A 164 -14.09 6.93 3.12
CA SER A 164 -14.70 8.07 2.43
C SER A 164 -14.46 8.01 0.91
N SER A 165 -15.10 8.91 0.16
CA SER A 165 -14.89 9.06 -1.29
C SER A 165 -13.48 9.53 -1.67
N THR A 166 -12.70 10.04 -0.72
CA THR A 166 -11.32 10.47 -0.91
C THR A 166 -10.32 9.56 -0.20
N SER A 167 -10.74 8.37 0.21
CA SER A 167 -9.85 7.32 0.70
C SER A 167 -9.42 6.39 -0.44
N ILE A 168 -8.43 5.54 -0.16
CA ILE A 168 -8.16 4.36 -0.98
C ILE A 168 -9.05 3.20 -0.47
N SER A 169 -10.30 3.50 -0.16
CA SER A 169 -11.31 2.61 0.46
C SER A 169 -10.99 2.20 1.91
N GLY A 170 -11.99 1.64 2.58
CA GLY A 170 -11.93 1.32 4.01
C GLY A 170 -11.31 -0.04 4.33
N ASN A 171 -11.58 -0.50 5.55
CA ASN A 171 -11.31 -1.86 5.97
C ASN A 171 -12.29 -2.87 5.32
N GLY A 172 -11.95 -4.17 5.42
CA GLY A 172 -12.84 -5.25 5.08
C GLY A 172 -14.01 -5.36 6.06
N ALA A 173 -15.09 -6.02 5.64
CA ALA A 173 -16.10 -6.51 6.56
C ALA A 173 -15.45 -7.43 7.59
N TYR A 174 -15.88 -7.36 8.85
CA TYR A 174 -15.36 -8.28 9.86
C TYR A 174 -15.61 -9.72 9.43
N LYS A 175 -14.54 -10.51 9.44
CA LYS A 175 -14.56 -11.94 9.24
C LYS A 175 -13.49 -12.53 10.13
N ASP A 176 -13.91 -13.40 11.04
CA ASP A 176 -13.01 -14.10 11.94
C ASP A 176 -12.01 -14.93 11.12
N GLU A 177 -10.73 -14.59 11.23
CA GLU A 177 -9.61 -15.21 10.53
C GLU A 177 -8.46 -15.44 11.54
N PRO A 178 -7.64 -16.48 11.37
CA PRO A 178 -6.44 -16.63 12.17
C PRO A 178 -5.43 -15.51 11.85
N GLY A 179 -4.48 -15.30 12.77
CA GLY A 179 -3.32 -14.44 12.49
C GLY A 179 -2.50 -14.94 11.29
N VAL A 180 -1.81 -14.03 10.63
CA VAL A 180 -1.03 -14.30 9.42
C VAL A 180 0.44 -14.53 9.76
N GLY A 181 0.98 -15.65 9.27
CA GLY A 181 2.37 -16.05 9.42
C GLY A 181 3.29 -15.47 8.34
N VAL A 182 4.44 -14.94 8.76
CA VAL A 182 5.48 -14.38 7.87
C VAL A 182 6.77 -15.23 8.00
N PRO A 183 7.38 -15.69 6.90
CA PRO A 183 7.01 -15.41 5.49
C PRO A 183 5.83 -16.24 4.98
N SER A 184 5.39 -17.28 5.71
CA SER A 184 4.20 -18.05 5.34
C SER A 184 3.49 -18.63 6.57
N ASN A 185 2.20 -18.91 6.44
CA ASN A 185 1.41 -19.61 7.46
C ASN A 185 1.93 -21.02 7.78
N SER A 186 2.59 -21.67 6.81
CA SER A 186 3.10 -23.04 6.98
C SER A 186 4.34 -23.12 7.87
N GLN A 187 5.16 -22.06 7.88
CA GLN A 187 6.42 -21.95 8.60
C GLN A 187 6.63 -20.49 9.02
N PRO A 188 5.87 -20.00 10.02
CA PRO A 188 5.95 -18.60 10.44
C PRO A 188 7.14 -18.37 11.39
N PHE A 189 7.92 -17.33 11.12
CA PHE A 189 8.83 -16.75 12.11
C PHE A 189 8.14 -15.65 12.94
N ILE A 190 7.22 -14.91 12.31
CA ILE A 190 6.46 -13.83 12.92
C ILE A 190 4.97 -14.09 12.65
N THR A 191 4.13 -13.90 13.65
CA THR A 191 2.67 -13.98 13.51
C THR A 191 2.07 -12.60 13.72
N ILE A 192 1.41 -12.09 12.68
CA ILE A 192 0.66 -10.84 12.71
C ILE A 192 -0.77 -11.17 13.17
N PRO A 193 -1.24 -10.64 14.30
CA PRO A 193 -2.61 -10.87 14.76
C PRO A 193 -3.64 -10.37 13.74
N HIS A 194 -4.77 -11.07 13.69
CA HIS A 194 -5.96 -10.63 12.96
C HIS A 194 -6.40 -9.23 13.42
N GLY A 195 -6.79 -8.41 12.46
CA GLY A 195 -7.33 -7.08 12.67
C GLY A 195 -8.84 -7.08 12.92
N SER A 196 -9.50 -6.01 12.49
CA SER A 196 -10.95 -5.85 12.59
C SER A 196 -11.68 -6.05 11.25
N GLY A 197 -10.96 -6.52 10.23
CA GLY A 197 -11.48 -6.75 8.88
C GLY A 197 -11.54 -8.24 8.55
N GLY A 198 -10.97 -8.64 7.42
CA GLY A 198 -10.89 -10.02 6.93
C GLY A 198 -11.72 -10.28 5.67
N GLY A 199 -12.89 -9.66 5.56
CA GLY A 199 -13.80 -9.77 4.42
C GLY A 199 -13.57 -8.72 3.33
N CYS A 200 -14.51 -8.64 2.38
CA CYS A 200 -14.49 -7.65 1.30
C CYS A 200 -14.54 -6.22 1.86
N VAL A 201 -13.83 -5.30 1.23
CA VAL A 201 -13.89 -3.87 1.55
C VAL A 201 -15.32 -3.35 1.44
N THR A 202 -15.77 -2.60 2.45
CA THR A 202 -17.19 -2.22 2.62
C THR A 202 -17.55 -0.85 2.07
N SER A 203 -16.58 0.04 1.90
CA SER A 203 -16.80 1.46 1.58
C SER A 203 -15.66 2.06 0.76
N GLY A 204 -15.91 3.23 0.17
CA GLY A 204 -14.95 3.98 -0.64
C GLY A 204 -14.89 3.59 -2.13
N PRO A 205 -14.00 4.25 -2.90
CA PRO A 205 -14.03 4.22 -4.37
C PRO A 205 -13.77 2.85 -5.01
N PHE A 206 -13.06 1.97 -4.31
CA PHE A 206 -12.61 0.67 -4.80
C PHE A 206 -13.40 -0.50 -4.22
N LYS A 207 -14.50 -0.25 -3.48
CA LYS A 207 -15.33 -1.33 -2.88
C LYS A 207 -15.84 -2.35 -3.91
N ASN A 208 -16.07 -1.90 -5.16
CA ASN A 208 -16.59 -2.70 -6.27
C ASN A 208 -15.49 -3.13 -7.25
N MET A 209 -14.21 -2.91 -6.93
CA MET A 209 -13.14 -3.39 -7.80
C MET A 209 -13.15 -4.92 -7.85
N SER A 210 -12.67 -5.48 -8.95
CA SER A 210 -12.37 -6.91 -9.04
C SER A 210 -10.86 -7.14 -8.98
N VAL A 211 -10.44 -8.02 -8.08
CA VAL A 211 -9.09 -8.60 -8.06
C VAL A 211 -9.12 -9.79 -9.01
N ASN A 212 -8.50 -9.65 -10.18
CA ASN A 212 -8.62 -10.64 -11.27
C ASN A 212 -7.54 -11.73 -11.27
N LEU A 213 -6.38 -11.45 -10.68
CA LEU A 213 -5.21 -12.32 -10.67
C LEU A 213 -4.95 -12.87 -9.26
N GLY A 214 -4.05 -13.85 -9.17
CA GLY A 214 -3.74 -14.55 -7.94
C GLY A 214 -4.92 -15.37 -7.40
N PRO A 215 -4.83 -15.82 -6.13
CA PRO A 215 -3.65 -15.75 -5.29
C PRO A 215 -2.53 -16.69 -5.80
N VAL A 216 -1.30 -16.48 -5.33
CA VAL A 216 -0.15 -17.39 -5.53
C VAL A 216 0.28 -17.99 -4.19
N ALA A 217 0.40 -17.15 -3.16
CA ALA A 217 0.75 -17.51 -1.79
C ALA A 217 -0.15 -16.75 -0.81
N PRO A 218 -1.45 -17.12 -0.70
CA PRO A 218 -2.43 -16.33 0.04
C PRO A 218 -2.19 -16.39 1.56
N ALA A 219 -2.41 -15.26 2.23
CA ALA A 219 -2.45 -15.17 3.69
C ALA A 219 -3.71 -15.82 4.30
N PHE A 220 -4.85 -15.77 3.59
CA PHE A 220 -6.10 -16.38 4.06
C PHE A 220 -6.27 -17.79 3.52
N SER A 221 -6.60 -18.72 4.42
CA SER A 221 -6.75 -20.14 4.09
C SER A 221 -7.99 -20.44 3.25
N ASP A 222 -8.96 -19.53 3.24
CA ASP A 222 -10.20 -19.64 2.47
C ASP A 222 -10.11 -19.01 1.07
N ALA A 223 -8.95 -18.45 0.69
CA ALA A 223 -8.76 -17.85 -0.61
C ALA A 223 -8.92 -18.91 -1.72
N THR A 224 -9.80 -18.64 -2.68
CA THR A 224 -10.03 -19.56 -3.80
C THR A 224 -8.76 -19.67 -4.66
N PRO A 225 -8.18 -20.87 -4.83
CA PRO A 225 -6.96 -21.04 -5.62
C PRO A 225 -7.13 -20.56 -7.06
N ASN A 226 -6.07 -19.95 -7.63
CA ASN A 226 -6.10 -19.55 -9.03
C ASN A 226 -6.14 -20.81 -9.94
N PRO A 227 -6.93 -20.82 -11.03
CA PRO A 227 -6.96 -21.95 -11.97
C PRO A 227 -5.62 -22.17 -12.69
N ALA A 228 -4.76 -21.14 -12.78
CA ALA A 228 -3.39 -21.26 -13.23
C ALA A 228 -2.44 -21.27 -12.01
N PRO A 229 -1.56 -22.28 -11.86
CA PRO A 229 -0.67 -22.39 -10.69
C PRO A 229 0.28 -21.20 -10.49
N ASN A 230 0.56 -20.44 -11.55
CA ASN A 230 1.40 -19.23 -11.49
C ASN A 230 0.62 -17.97 -11.07
N GLY A 231 -0.68 -18.07 -10.76
CA GLY A 231 -1.53 -16.95 -10.38
C GLY A 231 -1.96 -16.03 -11.53
N LEU A 232 -1.65 -16.37 -12.78
CA LEU A 232 -1.93 -15.51 -13.94
C LEU A 232 -3.25 -15.86 -14.67
N GLY A 233 -4.00 -16.84 -14.16
CA GLY A 233 -5.33 -17.21 -14.65
C GLY A 233 -6.42 -16.25 -14.14
N TYR A 234 -7.57 -16.24 -14.83
CA TYR A 234 -8.69 -15.37 -14.45
C TYR A 234 -9.38 -15.91 -13.18
N ASN A 235 -9.31 -15.15 -12.09
CA ASN A 235 -9.87 -15.52 -10.79
C ASN A 235 -10.52 -14.29 -10.10
N PRO A 236 -11.62 -13.74 -10.66
CA PRO A 236 -12.22 -12.50 -10.18
C PRO A 236 -12.85 -12.66 -8.79
N ARG A 237 -12.48 -11.77 -7.87
CA ARG A 237 -13.03 -11.69 -6.51
C ARG A 237 -12.99 -10.26 -5.98
N CYS A 238 -13.59 -10.02 -4.82
CA CYS A 238 -13.53 -8.71 -4.18
C CYS A 238 -12.15 -8.44 -3.59
N LEU A 239 -11.79 -7.16 -3.44
CA LEU A 239 -10.67 -6.76 -2.59
C LEU A 239 -11.04 -7.02 -1.13
N ARG A 240 -10.21 -7.78 -0.42
CA ARG A 240 -10.33 -8.01 1.03
C ARG A 240 -9.23 -7.27 1.77
N ARG A 241 -9.54 -6.76 2.96
CA ARG A 241 -8.56 -6.09 3.83
C ARG A 241 -8.75 -6.50 5.27
N ASP A 242 -7.65 -6.57 5.98
CA ASP A 242 -7.62 -6.76 7.41
C ASP A 242 -6.55 -5.85 8.00
N ILE A 243 -6.93 -4.58 8.20
CA ILE A 243 -5.98 -3.55 8.58
C ILE A 243 -5.42 -3.86 9.97
N SER A 244 -4.10 -4.01 10.04
CA SER A 244 -3.37 -4.48 11.23
C SER A 244 -2.75 -3.32 12.00
N SER A 245 -3.39 -2.92 13.10
CA SER A 245 -2.79 -2.01 14.08
C SER A 245 -1.50 -2.56 14.69
N TYR A 246 -1.34 -3.90 14.75
CA TYR A 246 -0.11 -4.52 15.21
C TYR A 246 1.07 -4.20 14.28
N ALA A 247 0.92 -4.42 12.97
CA ALA A 247 1.99 -4.10 12.01
C ALA A 247 2.32 -2.60 12.02
N ALA A 248 1.30 -1.75 12.12
CA ALA A 248 1.45 -0.30 12.23
C ALA A 248 2.26 0.11 13.47
N THR A 249 1.87 -0.34 14.65
CA THR A 249 2.47 0.09 15.92
C THR A 249 3.82 -0.56 16.22
N THR A 250 4.15 -1.70 15.62
CA THR A 250 5.41 -2.41 15.94
C THR A 250 6.56 -2.07 15.00
N ASN A 251 6.27 -1.77 13.73
CA ASN A 251 7.28 -1.69 12.68
C ASN A 251 7.17 -0.48 11.77
N LEU A 252 6.15 0.38 11.94
CA LEU A 252 5.91 1.52 11.06
C LEU A 252 5.92 2.87 11.80
N GLN A 253 6.42 2.93 13.03
CA GLN A 253 6.61 4.20 13.74
C GLN A 253 7.81 4.98 13.20
N ASP A 254 7.89 6.27 13.56
CA ASP A 254 8.99 7.18 13.17
C ASP A 254 10.36 6.58 13.50
N VAL A 255 10.51 5.98 14.68
CA VAL A 255 11.75 5.32 15.13
C VAL A 255 12.17 4.20 14.19
N ASN A 256 11.23 3.39 13.67
CA ASN A 256 11.55 2.29 12.77
C ASN A 256 12.15 2.80 11.46
N VAL A 257 11.61 3.90 10.93
CA VAL A 257 12.10 4.52 9.70
C VAL A 257 13.41 5.27 9.93
N THR A 258 13.55 5.99 11.04
CA THR A 258 14.81 6.67 11.36
C THR A 258 15.93 5.70 11.62
N ASP A 259 15.68 4.60 12.35
CA ASP A 259 16.67 3.57 12.62
C ASP A 259 17.10 2.86 11.33
N LEU A 260 16.13 2.56 10.43
CA LEU A 260 16.43 2.04 9.12
C LEU A 260 17.39 2.96 8.34
N ILE A 261 17.19 4.28 8.37
CA ILE A 261 18.04 5.23 7.62
C ILE A 261 19.39 5.45 8.31
N THR A 262 19.43 5.48 9.64
CA THR A 262 20.61 5.94 10.40
C THR A 262 21.50 4.84 10.95
N GLN A 263 20.99 3.62 11.06
CA GLN A 263 21.73 2.47 11.62
C GLN A 263 22.19 1.46 10.55
N ASN A 264 22.11 1.82 9.26
CA ASN A 264 22.51 0.94 8.16
C ASN A 264 23.56 1.64 7.29
N ASP A 265 24.81 1.22 7.45
CA ASP A 265 25.96 1.89 6.81
C ASP A 265 26.23 1.43 5.37
N ASN A 266 25.52 0.40 4.91
CA ASN A 266 25.67 -0.11 3.55
C ASN A 266 24.31 -0.56 2.97
N ILE A 267 24.28 -0.70 1.64
CA ILE A 267 23.07 -1.01 0.89
C ILE A 267 22.50 -2.40 1.22
N LEU A 268 23.35 -3.36 1.57
CA LEU A 268 22.93 -4.73 1.88
C LEU A 268 22.16 -4.77 3.20
N ASP A 269 22.71 -4.16 4.25
CA ASP A 269 22.06 -4.09 5.56
C ASP A 269 20.77 -3.26 5.48
N PHE A 270 20.82 -2.12 4.78
CA PHE A 270 19.65 -1.27 4.57
C PHE A 270 18.50 -2.03 3.88
N GLN A 271 18.76 -2.69 2.75
CA GLN A 271 17.70 -3.39 2.02
C GLN A 271 17.21 -4.64 2.76
N ASN A 272 18.08 -5.34 3.49
CA ASN A 272 17.70 -6.52 4.27
C ASN A 272 16.84 -6.12 5.47
N ASN A 273 17.20 -5.06 6.19
CA ASN A 273 16.41 -4.53 7.30
C ASN A 273 15.08 -3.91 6.82
N MET A 274 15.08 -3.24 5.66
CA MET A 274 13.87 -2.73 5.05
C MET A 274 12.88 -3.86 4.74
N GLN A 275 13.35 -4.92 4.08
CA GLN A 275 12.52 -6.06 3.67
C GLN A 275 12.12 -6.96 4.84
N GLY A 276 12.97 -7.05 5.87
CA GLY A 276 12.75 -7.87 7.06
C GLY A 276 13.78 -8.99 7.18
N GLN A 277 14.20 -9.25 8.42
CA GLN A 277 15.02 -10.40 8.79
C GLN A 277 14.19 -11.33 9.67
N PHE A 278 13.27 -12.07 9.03
CA PHE A 278 12.20 -12.79 9.74
C PHE A 278 12.73 -13.78 10.78
N ALA A 279 13.80 -14.51 10.47
CA ALA A 279 14.44 -15.44 11.41
C ALA A 279 14.94 -14.77 12.70
N ASN A 280 15.22 -13.46 12.65
CA ASN A 280 15.64 -12.64 13.78
C ASN A 280 14.44 -11.90 14.44
N GLY A 281 13.21 -12.21 14.03
CA GLY A 281 12.00 -11.54 14.52
C GLY A 281 11.78 -10.12 13.98
N ILE A 282 12.55 -9.69 12.97
CA ILE A 282 12.46 -8.35 12.37
C ILE A 282 11.52 -8.40 11.17
N LEU A 283 10.36 -7.77 11.28
CA LEU A 283 9.39 -7.70 10.17
C LEU A 283 9.87 -6.74 9.08
N GLY A 284 10.46 -5.59 9.44
CA GLY A 284 10.93 -4.58 8.50
C GLY A 284 9.80 -3.70 7.96
N VAL A 285 10.13 -2.46 7.59
CA VAL A 285 9.13 -1.45 7.19
C VAL A 285 8.40 -1.81 5.88
N HIS A 286 9.05 -2.53 4.97
CA HIS A 286 8.45 -2.97 3.71
C HIS A 286 7.40 -4.05 3.95
N THR A 287 7.79 -5.15 4.62
CA THR A 287 6.83 -6.23 4.91
C THR A 287 5.73 -5.73 5.85
N ALA A 288 6.05 -4.91 6.86
CA ALA A 288 5.03 -4.30 7.71
C ALA A 288 4.06 -3.43 6.91
N GLY A 289 4.52 -2.61 5.97
CA GLY A 289 3.64 -1.80 5.12
C GLY A 289 2.80 -2.59 4.11
N HIS A 290 3.22 -3.82 3.77
CA HIS A 290 2.33 -4.76 3.08
C HIS A 290 1.25 -5.29 4.00
N PHE A 291 1.64 -5.88 5.14
CA PHE A 291 0.74 -6.58 6.04
C PHE A 291 -0.08 -5.66 6.95
N VAL A 292 0.23 -4.36 7.01
CA VAL A 292 -0.64 -3.35 7.67
C VAL A 292 -1.99 -3.25 6.97
N VAL A 293 -2.05 -3.47 5.66
CA VAL A 293 -3.31 -3.55 4.92
C VAL A 293 -3.85 -4.99 4.90
N GLY A 294 -2.94 -5.96 4.86
CA GLY A 294 -3.25 -7.39 4.91
C GLY A 294 -4.25 -7.81 3.84
N GLY A 295 -5.00 -8.86 4.11
CA GLY A 295 -6.11 -9.26 3.25
C GLY A 295 -5.71 -9.98 1.96
N ASP A 296 -6.56 -9.88 0.96
CA ASP A 296 -6.38 -10.46 -0.37
C ASP A 296 -6.59 -9.35 -1.42
N PRO A 297 -5.55 -8.97 -2.19
CA PRO A 297 -4.25 -9.66 -2.32
C PRO A 297 -3.15 -9.14 -1.39
N GLY A 298 -3.48 -8.32 -0.39
CA GLY A 298 -2.46 -7.58 0.35
C GLY A 298 -1.53 -8.37 1.26
N GLY A 299 -1.95 -9.56 1.69
CA GLY A 299 -1.12 -10.53 2.43
C GLY A 299 -0.44 -11.58 1.54
N ASP A 300 -0.44 -11.41 0.23
CA ASP A 300 0.22 -12.31 -0.72
C ASP A 300 1.38 -11.57 -1.40
N LEU A 301 2.61 -12.06 -1.19
CA LEU A 301 3.85 -11.44 -1.68
C LEU A 301 3.83 -11.19 -3.20
N PHE A 302 3.22 -12.09 -3.97
CA PHE A 302 3.24 -12.02 -5.43
C PHE A 302 2.20 -11.04 -5.96
N THR A 303 1.02 -11.04 -5.34
CA THR A 303 -0.17 -10.37 -5.86
C THR A 303 -0.43 -9.04 -5.16
N SER A 304 0.41 -8.65 -4.20
CA SER A 304 0.28 -7.42 -3.42
C SER A 304 0.03 -6.15 -4.24
N PRO A 305 0.53 -5.92 -5.48
CA PRO A 305 0.16 -4.73 -6.25
C PRO A 305 -1.31 -4.67 -6.65
N GLY A 306 -2.07 -5.75 -6.52
CA GLY A 306 -3.51 -5.80 -6.78
C GLY A 306 -4.36 -5.04 -5.75
N LYS A 307 -3.78 -4.56 -4.64
CA LYS A 307 -4.38 -3.53 -3.78
C LYS A 307 -3.80 -2.15 -4.15
N GLN A 308 -4.66 -1.13 -4.22
CA GLN A 308 -4.27 0.22 -4.64
C GLN A 308 -3.31 0.92 -3.69
N THR A 309 -3.25 0.49 -2.43
CA THR A 309 -2.32 1.08 -1.46
C THR A 309 -0.88 0.67 -1.70
N SER A 310 -0.61 -0.42 -2.42
CA SER A 310 0.76 -0.85 -2.74
C SER A 310 1.53 0.20 -3.52
N GLN A 311 0.88 0.90 -4.46
CA GLN A 311 1.54 1.95 -5.23
C GLN A 311 1.89 3.18 -4.38
N HIS A 312 1.31 3.34 -3.19
CA HIS A 312 1.69 4.41 -2.27
C HIS A 312 2.67 3.93 -1.19
N HIS A 313 2.83 2.61 -1.06
CA HIS A 313 3.75 1.94 -0.14
C HIS A 313 5.16 1.87 -0.71
N TYR A 314 5.27 1.51 -2.00
CA TYR A 314 6.53 1.33 -2.73
C TYR A 314 7.33 2.62 -2.93
#